data_AF-A0AA41X576-F1
#
_entry.id   AF-A0AA41X576-F1
#
_cell.length_a   1.000
_cell.length_b   1.000
_cell.length_c   1.000
_cell.angle_alpha   90.00
_cell.angle_beta   90.00
_cell.angle_gamma   90.00
#
_symmetry.space_group_name_H-M   'P 1'
#
loop_
_entity.id
_entity.type
_entity.pdbx_description
1 polymer ?
#
loop_
_entity_poly.entity_id
_entity_poly.type
_entity_poly.pdbx_seq_one_letter_code
_entity_poly.pdbx_strand_id
1 'polypeptide(L)' 'MTKNFTPNPDDRSDNVEKLQEMVQNTIHNIHAAEDAMANSTAQDCAAIEAKNQRRMDSIEAMRSEIKEEYAYRKEH' A
#
# COMPACT_ATOMS: atom_id res chain seq x y z
N MET A 1 9.51 8.46 1.63
CA MET A 1 9.03 8.24 3.01
C MET A 1 7.89 7.23 2.95
N THR A 2 8.17 5.94 3.12
CA THR A 2 7.10 4.98 3.46
C THR A 2 6.74 5.27 4.91
N LYS A 3 5.53 5.78 5.17
CA LYS A 3 5.01 5.84 6.54
C LYS A 3 4.91 4.38 6.99
N ASN A 4 5.79 3.95 7.90
CA ASN A 4 5.64 2.65 8.55
C ASN A 4 4.45 2.79 9.51
N PHE A 5 3.27 2.42 9.03
CA PHE A 5 2.10 2.28 9.88
C PHE A 5 2.20 0.94 10.60
N THR A 6 2.36 1.02 11.92
CA THR A 6 2.16 -0.14 12.79
C THR A 6 0.70 -0.11 13.22
N PRO A 7 -0.11 -1.14 12.93
CA PRO A 7 -1.47 -1.25 13.44
C PRO A 7 -1.44 -1.07 14.96
N ASN A 8 -2.30 -0.21 15.50
CA ASN A 8 -2.40 -0.06 16.96
C ASN A 8 -3.27 -1.19 17.49
N PRO A 9 -2.74 -2.13 18.30
CA PRO A 9 -3.53 -3.24 18.84
C PRO A 9 -4.49 -2.80 19.95
N ASP A 10 -4.18 -1.71 20.66
CA ASP A 10 -5.00 -1.22 21.77
C ASP A 10 -6.21 -0.39 21.30
N ASP A 11 -6.05 0.35 20.20
CA ASP A 11 -7.12 1.11 19.54
C ASP A 11 -7.14 0.80 18.04
N ARG A 12 -7.98 -0.17 17.67
CA ARG A 12 -8.14 -0.65 16.30
C ARG A 12 -9.19 0.14 15.50
N SER A 13 -9.76 1.19 16.08
CA SER A 13 -10.87 1.95 15.49
C SER A 13 -10.46 2.76 14.26
N ASP A 14 -9.18 3.13 14.14
CA ASP A 14 -8.65 3.89 13.00
C ASP A 14 -7.76 3.08 12.04
N ASN A 15 -7.44 1.82 12.38
CA ASN A 15 -6.55 0.96 11.58
C ASN A 15 -7.06 0.77 10.14
N VAL A 16 -8.37 0.54 9.96
CA VAL A 16 -8.98 0.35 8.63
C VAL A 16 -8.80 1.59 7.76
N GLU A 17 -9.08 2.78 8.29
CA GLU A 17 -9.02 4.04 7.55
C GLU A 17 -7.59 4.35 7.12
N LYS A 18 -6.62 4.17 8.02
CA LYS A 18 -5.20 4.36 7.72
C LYS A 18 -4.68 3.36 6.70
N LEU A 19 -5.06 2.08 6.81
CA LEU A 19 -4.68 1.07 5.81
C LEU A 19 -5.28 1.38 4.44
N GLN A 20 -6.53 1.82 4.38
CA GLN A 20 -7.16 2.26 3.13
C GLN A 20 -6.44 3.46 2.51
N GLU A 21 -6.09 4.47 3.32
CA GLU A 21 -5.31 5.63 2.86
C GLU A 21 -3.96 5.20 2.28
N MET A 22 -3.24 4.30 2.96
CA MET A 22 -1.96 3.79 2.49
C MET A 22 -2.08 2.98 1.19
N VAL A 23 -3.13 2.17 1.04
CA VAL A 23 -3.40 1.45 -0.21
C VAL A 23 -3.59 2.45 -1.35
N GLN A 24 -4.43 3.48 -1.18
CA GLN A 24 -4.67 4.49 -2.22
C GLN A 24 -3.39 5.28 -2.56
N ASN A 25 -2.65 5.71 -1.54
CA ASN A 25 -1.36 6.38 -1.71
C ASN A 25 -0.36 5.49 -2.47
N THR A 26 -0.34 4.19 -2.19
CA THR A 26 0.57 3.25 -2.85
C THR A 26 0.18 3.03 -4.31
N ILE A 27 -1.11 2.89 -4.61
CA ILE A 27 -1.62 2.81 -5.99
C ILE A 27 -1.28 4.08 -6.77
N HIS A 28 -1.50 5.27 -6.19
CA HIS A 28 -1.12 6.52 -6.82
C HIS A 28 0.39 6.58 -7.12
N ASN A 29 1.23 6.12 -6.20
CA ASN A 29 2.68 6.05 -6.39
C ASN A 29 3.12 5.04 -7.45
N ILE A 30 2.32 4.00 -7.72
CA ILE A 30 2.57 3.05 -8.82
C ILE A 30 2.31 3.76 -10.14
N HIS A 31 1.13 4.36 -10.31
CA HIS A 31 0.76 5.07 -11.54
C HIS A 31 1.70 6.25 -11.84
N ALA A 32 2.01 7.07 -10.84
CA ALA A 32 2.96 8.18 -11.01
C ALA A 32 4.36 7.70 -11.42
N ALA A 33 4.77 6.49 -10.98
CA ALA A 33 6.03 5.90 -11.40
C ALA A 33 5.96 5.31 -12.82
N GLU A 34 4.84 4.70 -13.20
CA GLU A 34 4.57 4.23 -14.57
C GLU A 34 4.61 5.40 -15.57
N ASP A 35 3.97 6.53 -15.24
CA ASP A 35 4.01 7.74 -16.07
C ASP A 35 5.44 8.28 -16.23
N ALA A 36 6.27 8.18 -15.18
CA ALA A 36 7.67 8.58 -15.24
C ALA A 36 8.53 7.69 -16.14
N MET A 37 8.13 6.42 -16.38
CA MET A 37 8.88 5.50 -17.24
C MET A 37 8.97 6.01 -18.68
N ALA A 38 7.97 6.76 -19.16
CA ALA A 38 7.94 7.30 -20.52
C ALA A 38 9.14 8.21 -20.85
N ASN A 39 9.75 8.82 -19.83
CA ASN A 39 10.91 9.73 -19.98
C ASN A 39 12.18 9.19 -19.31
N SER A 40 12.19 7.91 -18.92
CA SER A 40 13.26 7.29 -18.14
C SER A 40 14.20 6.43 -19.00
N THR A 41 15.38 6.11 -18.47
CA THR A 41 16.29 5.15 -19.12
C THR A 41 15.79 3.71 -18.95
N ALA A 42 16.28 2.77 -19.77
CA ALA A 42 15.91 1.35 -19.65
C ALA A 42 16.25 0.77 -18.26
N GLN A 43 17.35 1.21 -17.65
CA GLN A 43 17.74 0.81 -16.30
C GLN A 43 16.76 1.34 -15.25
N ASP A 44 16.37 2.61 -15.36
CA ASP A 44 15.41 3.22 -14.45
C ASP A 44 14.01 2.59 -14.59
N CYS A 45 13.59 2.26 -15.81
CA CYS A 45 12.35 1.54 -16.08
C CYS A 45 12.34 0.18 -15.35
N ALA A 46 13.39 -0.62 -15.48
CA ALA A 46 13.48 -1.91 -14.78
C ALA A 46 13.46 -1.75 -13.24
N ALA A 47 14.09 -0.69 -12.71
CA ALA A 47 14.05 -0.39 -11.29
C ALA A 47 12.64 0.03 -10.81
N ILE A 48 11.92 0.81 -11.63
CA ILE A 48 10.53 1.21 -11.37
C ILE A 48 9.62 -0.02 -11.36
N GLU A 49 9.71 -0.89 -12.37
CA GLU A 49 8.93 -2.13 -12.44
C GLU A 49 9.16 -3.02 -11.22
N ALA A 50 10.41 -3.28 -10.85
CA ALA A 50 10.75 -4.08 -9.69
C ALA A 50 10.20 -3.48 -8.38
N LYS A 51 10.20 -2.14 -8.28
CA LYS A 51 9.62 -1.43 -7.11
C LYS A 51 8.10 -1.50 -7.11
N ASN A 52 7.46 -1.36 -8.26
CA ASN A 52 6.01 -1.48 -8.40
C ASN A 52 5.53 -2.89 -8.09
N GLN A 53 6.28 -3.93 -8.48
CA GLN A 53 5.97 -5.31 -8.09
C GLN A 53 5.93 -5.47 -6.56
N ARG A 54 6.96 -5.00 -5.85
CA ARG A 54 6.98 -5.05 -4.36
C ARG A 54 5.85 -4.24 -3.73
N ARG A 55 5.43 -3.14 -4.35
CA ARG A 55 4.29 -2.34 -3.89
C ARG A 55 2.97 -3.09 -4.06
N MET A 56 2.81 -3.89 -5.11
CA MET A 56 1.63 -4.75 -5.28
C MET A 56 1.53 -5.79 -4.17
N ASP A 57 2.63 -6.46 -3.86
CA ASP A 57 2.68 -7.43 -2.75
C ASP A 57 2.31 -6.74 -1.41
N SER A 58 2.81 -5.51 -1.19
CA SER A 58 2.46 -4.72 0.00
C SER A 58 0.97 -4.33 0.04
N ILE A 59 0.37 -3.99 -1.11
CA ILE A 59 -1.07 -3.70 -1.20
C ILE A 59 -1.89 -4.94 -0.86
N GLU A 60 -1.46 -6.12 -1.31
CA GLU A 60 -2.16 -7.37 -0.99
C GLU A 60 -2.14 -7.64 0.51
N ALA A 61 -0.99 -7.47 1.17
CA ALA A 61 -0.88 -7.60 2.62
C ALA A 61 -1.82 -6.62 3.36
N MET A 62 -1.79 -5.33 3.00
CA MET A 62 -2.68 -4.32 3.58
C MET A 62 -4.17 -4.65 3.35
N ARG A 63 -4.53 -5.19 2.19
CA ARG A 63 -5.90 -5.63 1.90
C ARG A 63 -6.34 -6.81 2.76
N SER A 64 -5.42 -7.72 3.09
CA SER A 64 -5.69 -8.82 4.03
C SER A 64 -5.95 -8.27 5.43
N GLU A 65 -5.07 -7.38 5.92
CA GLU A 65 -5.22 -6.75 7.24
C GLU A 65 -6.55 -5.97 7.36
N ILE A 66 -6.93 -5.21 6.33
CA ILE A 66 -8.22 -4.51 6.30
C ILE A 66 -9.39 -5.49 6.49
N LYS A 67 -9.36 -6.65 5.84
CA LYS A 67 -10.43 -7.66 5.97
C LYS A 67 -10.51 -8.22 7.40
N GLU A 68 -9.36 -8.50 8.00
CA GLU A 68 -9.27 -8.99 9.38
C GLU A 68 -9.79 -7.95 10.38
N GLU A 69 -9.45 -6.67 10.18
CA GLU A 69 -9.97 -5.57 10.99
C GLU A 69 -11.50 -5.42 10.85
N TYR A 70 -12.05 -5.54 9.64
CA TYR A 70 -13.50 -5.55 9.44
C TYR A 70 -14.19 -6.74 10.11
N ALA A 71 -13.60 -7.93 10.04
CA ALA A 71 -14.12 -9.11 10.72
C ALA A 71 -14.14 -8.90 12.23
N TYR A 72 -13.04 -8.40 12.80
CA TYR A 72 -12.94 -8.09 14.22
C TYR A 72 -14.02 -7.09 14.69
N ARG A 73 -14.25 -6.02 13.92
CA ARG A 73 -15.30 -5.00 14.21
C ARG A 73 -16.73 -5.51 14.09
N LYS A 74 -16.96 -6.61 13.36
CA LYS A 74 -18.30 -7.19 13.21
C LYS A 74 -18.63 -8.15 14.35
N GLU A 75 -17.60 -8.77 14.93
CA GLU A 75 -17.73 -9.74 16.01
C GLU A 75 -17.74 -9.11 17.41
N HIS A 76 -17.38 -7.84 17.53
CA HIS A 76 -17.34 -7.06 18.78
C HIS A 76 -18.26 -5.83 18.68
#